data_AF-A0A0Q8W2E7-F1
#
_entry.id   AF-A0A0Q8W2E7-F1
#
_cell.length_a   1.000
_cell.length_b   1.000
_cell.length_c   1.000
_cell.angle_alpha   90.00
_cell.angle_beta   90.00
_cell.angle_gamma   90.00
#
_symmetry.space_group_name_H-M   'P 1'
#
loop_
_entity.id
_entity.type
_entity.pdbx_description
1 polymer ?
#
loop_
_entity_poly.entity_id
_entity_poly.type
_entity_poly.pdbx_seq_one_letter_code
_entity_poly.pdbx_strand_id
1 'polypeptide(L)'
;MNMAAKPGKKTRPTKSEKKLAVATATVAELTAEIAVLRDRVKALEVEAATWRKRAEKQRSRVQKVRAKAEQAIAEANAKRKKAKARARQVIADHPRAEPLALRDAPKAPGPTWTVTQLRAAAKDQGVAGYSRMRKDQLLAELI
;
A
#
# COMPACT_ATOMS: atom_id res chain seq x y z
N MET A 1 35.47 -93.88 41.05
CA MET A 1 35.40 -92.73 41.96
C MET A 1 35.34 -91.45 41.13
N ASN A 2 34.18 -90.81 41.03
CA ASN A 2 34.04 -89.44 40.49
C ASN A 2 33.13 -88.67 41.44
N MET A 3 33.71 -87.75 42.21
CA MET A 3 33.00 -86.90 43.17
C MET A 3 32.46 -85.67 42.45
N ALA A 4 31.13 -85.55 42.36
CA ALA A 4 30.47 -84.39 41.78
C ALA A 4 30.55 -83.17 42.72
N ALA A 5 31.10 -82.06 42.22
CA ALA A 5 31.16 -80.79 42.93
C ALA A 5 29.76 -80.17 43.08
N LYS A 6 29.39 -79.81 44.31
CA LYS A 6 28.11 -79.17 44.64
C LYS A 6 28.07 -77.73 44.08
N PRO A 7 26.97 -77.31 43.43
CA PRO A 7 26.86 -75.95 42.92
C PRO A 7 26.69 -74.96 44.09
N GLY A 8 27.53 -73.92 44.11
CA GLY A 8 27.49 -72.86 45.11
C GLY A 8 26.15 -72.12 45.11
N LYS A 9 25.56 -71.92 46.30
CA LYS A 9 24.37 -71.11 46.52
C LYS A 9 24.62 -69.68 46.02
N LYS A 10 23.93 -69.26 44.95
CA LYS A 10 23.86 -67.86 44.54
C LYS A 10 23.13 -67.06 45.63
N THR A 11 23.85 -66.18 46.32
CA THR A 11 23.29 -65.23 47.29
C THR A 11 22.33 -64.28 46.58
N ARG A 12 21.13 -64.10 47.14
CA ARG A 12 20.08 -63.26 46.56
C ARG A 12 20.42 -61.78 46.81
N PRO A 13 20.30 -60.91 45.80
CA PRO A 13 20.75 -59.52 45.92
C PRO A 13 19.96 -58.75 46.98
N THR A 14 20.69 -57.93 47.74
CA THR A 14 20.14 -57.12 48.84
C THR A 14 19.26 -55.98 48.32
N LYS A 15 18.42 -55.39 49.18
CA LYS A 15 17.53 -54.27 48.80
C LYS A 15 18.32 -53.04 48.31
N SER A 16 19.49 -52.78 48.88
CA SER A 16 20.41 -51.72 48.48
C SER A 16 21.01 -51.99 47.10
N GLU A 17 21.47 -53.21 46.81
CA GLU A 17 22.00 -53.59 45.50
C GLU A 17 20.95 -53.41 44.39
N LYS A 18 19.69 -53.78 44.64
CA LYS A 18 18.60 -53.57 43.69
C LYS A 18 18.35 -52.08 43.42
N LYS A 19 18.33 -51.25 44.47
CA LYS A 19 18.18 -49.79 44.31
C LYS A 19 19.34 -49.17 43.55
N LEU A 20 20.56 -49.61 43.82
CA LEU A 20 21.76 -49.14 43.14
C LEU A 20 21.73 -49.54 41.66
N ALA A 21 21.34 -50.77 41.33
CA ALA A 21 21.17 -51.21 39.94
C ALA A 21 20.13 -50.38 39.17
N VAL A 22 18.99 -50.07 39.80
CA VAL A 22 17.97 -49.19 39.20
C VAL A 22 18.50 -47.78 38.99
N ALA A 23 19.16 -47.19 40.00
CA ALA A 23 19.74 -45.85 39.88
C ALA A 23 20.81 -45.79 38.78
N THR A 24 21.67 -46.80 38.66
CA THR A 24 22.66 -46.89 37.59
C THR A 24 22.01 -47.00 36.21
N ALA A 25 20.92 -47.77 36.08
CA ALA A 25 20.16 -47.86 34.84
C ALA A 25 19.54 -46.51 34.45
N THR A 26 18.94 -45.80 35.41
CA THR A 26 18.38 -44.45 35.19
C THR A 26 19.46 -43.44 34.81
N VAL A 27 20.63 -43.49 35.45
CA VAL A 27 21.76 -42.61 35.08
C VAL A 27 22.24 -42.90 33.66
N ALA A 28 22.31 -44.17 33.26
CA ALA A 28 22.69 -44.55 31.90
C ALA A 28 21.67 -44.05 30.86
N GLU A 29 20.38 -44.20 31.15
CA GLU A 29 19.29 -43.69 30.30
C GLU A 29 19.34 -42.17 30.14
N LEU A 30 19.40 -41.43 31.26
CA LEU A 30 19.51 -39.96 31.22
C LEU A 30 20.78 -39.49 30.51
N THR A 31 21.89 -40.23 30.63
CA THR A 31 23.13 -39.91 29.92
C THR A 31 22.96 -40.08 28.41
N ALA A 32 22.27 -41.13 27.97
CA ALA A 32 21.94 -41.35 26.57
C ALA A 32 21.00 -40.26 26.03
N GLU A 33 19.97 -39.89 26.78
CA GLU A 33 19.06 -38.78 26.42
C GLU A 33 19.81 -37.45 26.29
N ILE A 34 20.69 -37.13 27.24
CA ILE A 34 21.52 -35.92 27.19
C ILE A 34 22.41 -35.91 25.94
N ALA A 35 22.96 -37.06 25.55
CA ALA A 35 23.76 -37.15 24.33
C ALA A 35 22.91 -36.84 23.08
N VAL A 36 21.72 -37.44 22.97
CA VAL A 36 20.78 -37.18 21.86
C VAL A 36 20.37 -35.71 21.80
N LEU A 37 20.03 -35.11 22.96
CA LEU A 37 19.65 -33.71 23.04
C LEU A 37 20.80 -32.78 22.62
N ARG A 38 22.04 -33.08 23.03
CA ARG A 38 23.22 -32.31 22.61
C ARG A 38 23.43 -32.36 21.11
N ASP A 39 23.27 -33.53 20.49
CA ASP A 39 23.42 -33.66 19.04
C ASP A 39 22.29 -32.92 18.30
N ARG A 40 21.06 -32.95 18.83
CA ARG A 40 19.96 -32.17 18.29
C ARG A 40 20.20 -30.67 18.40
N VAL A 41 20.75 -30.18 19.51
CA VAL A 41 21.12 -28.76 19.66
C VAL A 41 22.17 -28.37 18.63
N LYS A 42 23.24 -29.17 18.44
CA LYS A 42 24.26 -28.91 17.43
C LYS A 42 23.66 -28.84 16.02
N ALA A 43 22.76 -29.76 15.68
CA ALA A 43 22.09 -29.74 14.38
C ALA A 43 21.24 -28.46 14.20
N LEU A 44 20.47 -28.08 15.21
CA LEU A 44 19.66 -26.86 15.20
C LEU A 44 20.50 -25.59 15.14
N GLU A 45 21.67 -25.55 15.77
CA GLU A 45 22.60 -24.41 15.66
C GLU A 45 23.12 -24.23 14.24
N VAL A 46 23.46 -25.33 13.56
CA VAL A 46 23.86 -25.30 12.14
C VAL A 46 22.71 -24.78 11.27
N GLU A 47 21.50 -25.31 11.45
CA GLU A 47 20.31 -24.84 10.73
C GLU A 47 20.05 -23.36 10.99
N ALA A 48 20.09 -22.91 12.25
CA ALA A 48 19.90 -21.52 12.63
C ALA A 48 20.95 -20.61 11.96
N ALA A 49 22.21 -21.04 11.88
CA ALA A 49 23.25 -20.30 11.17
C ALA A 49 22.94 -20.19 9.66
N THR A 50 22.43 -21.24 9.02
CA THR A 50 22.02 -21.18 7.61
C THR A 50 20.84 -20.23 7.39
N TRP A 51 19.83 -20.27 8.27
CA TRP A 51 18.68 -19.37 8.19
C TRP A 51 19.07 -17.91 8.42
N ARG A 52 19.99 -17.63 9.35
CA ARG A 52 20.53 -16.28 9.55
C ARG A 52 21.23 -15.76 8.28
N LYS A 53 22.11 -16.56 7.67
CA LYS A 53 22.79 -16.19 6.41
C LYS A 53 21.78 -15.93 5.27
N ARG A 54 20.75 -16.78 5.14
CA ARG A 54 19.68 -16.58 4.15
C ARG A 54 18.88 -15.31 4.42
N ALA A 55 18.51 -15.06 5.67
CA ALA A 55 17.77 -13.88 6.08
C ALA A 55 18.56 -12.59 5.80
N GLU A 56 19.85 -12.57 6.09
CA GLU A 56 20.74 -11.44 5.80
C GLU A 56 20.84 -11.15 4.29
N LYS A 57 20.98 -12.20 3.48
CA LYS A 57 20.96 -12.08 2.01
C LYS A 57 19.64 -11.51 1.49
N GLN A 58 18.50 -11.90 2.07
CA GLN A 58 17.22 -11.35 1.70
C GLN A 58 17.05 -9.90 2.18
N ARG A 59 17.46 -9.58 3.41
CA ARG A 59 17.44 -8.20 3.93
C ARG A 59 18.24 -7.25 3.05
N SER A 60 19.45 -7.63 2.66
CA SER A 60 20.27 -6.79 1.76
C SER A 60 19.65 -6.61 0.37
N ARG A 61 18.98 -7.64 -0.17
CA ARG A 61 18.22 -7.52 -1.44
C ARG A 61 17.05 -6.55 -1.29
N VAL A 62 16.26 -6.69 -0.23
CA VAL A 62 15.12 -5.81 0.05
C VAL A 62 15.58 -4.37 0.25
N GLN A 63 16.66 -4.14 0.99
CA GLN A 63 17.26 -2.81 1.16
C GLN A 63 17.67 -2.20 -0.19
N LYS A 64 18.32 -2.96 -1.08
CA LYS A 64 18.67 -2.49 -2.41
C LYS A 64 17.46 -2.11 -3.25
N VAL A 65 16.41 -2.94 -3.24
CA VAL A 65 15.16 -2.65 -3.98
C VAL A 65 14.49 -1.40 -3.41
N ARG A 66 14.42 -1.29 -2.09
CA ARG A 66 13.86 -0.12 -1.40
C ARG A 66 14.62 1.16 -1.74
N ALA A 67 15.96 1.14 -1.68
CA ALA A 67 16.78 2.30 -2.03
C ALA A 67 16.55 2.74 -3.49
N LYS A 68 16.47 1.79 -4.43
CA LYS A 68 16.14 2.10 -5.84
C LYS A 68 14.74 2.70 -5.99
N ALA A 69 13.75 2.16 -5.27
CA ALA A 69 12.39 2.68 -5.30
C ALA A 69 12.32 4.10 -4.73
N GLU A 70 12.99 4.36 -3.59
CA GLU A 70 13.07 5.68 -2.97
C GLU A 70 13.75 6.70 -3.91
N GLN A 71 14.84 6.30 -4.57
CA GLN A 71 15.50 7.14 -5.57
C GLN A 71 14.58 7.46 -6.76
N ALA A 72 13.90 6.45 -7.32
CA ALA A 72 12.98 6.65 -8.44
C ALA A 72 11.80 7.57 -8.06
N ILE A 73 11.26 7.43 -6.85
CA ILE A 73 10.22 8.33 -6.32
C ILE A 73 10.74 9.75 -6.18
N ALA A 74 11.95 9.93 -5.64
CA ALA A 74 12.57 11.25 -5.48
C ALA A 74 12.80 11.93 -6.85
N GLU A 75 13.33 11.22 -7.83
CA GLU A 75 13.53 11.71 -9.19
C GLU A 75 12.21 12.08 -9.88
N ALA A 76 11.19 11.23 -9.76
CA ALA A 76 9.86 11.52 -10.30
C ALA A 76 9.25 12.77 -9.66
N ASN A 77 9.37 12.92 -8.34
CA ASN A 77 8.90 14.09 -7.62
C ASN A 77 9.65 15.36 -8.04
N ALA A 78 10.97 15.29 -8.22
CA ALA A 78 11.77 16.41 -8.72
C ALA A 78 11.35 16.82 -10.13
N LYS A 79 11.17 15.85 -11.05
CA LYS A 79 10.68 16.09 -12.41
C LYS A 79 9.29 16.74 -12.39
N ARG A 80 8.37 16.23 -11.58
CA ARG A 80 7.03 16.78 -11.40
C ARG A 80 7.06 18.22 -10.89
N LYS A 81 7.90 18.52 -9.89
CA LYS A 81 8.07 19.90 -9.37
C LYS A 81 8.61 20.83 -10.46
N LYS A 82 9.63 20.41 -11.21
CA LYS A 82 10.20 21.20 -12.32
C LYS A 82 9.19 21.44 -13.44
N ALA A 83 8.43 20.41 -13.83
CA ALA A 83 7.37 20.55 -14.82
C ALA A 83 6.27 21.51 -14.37
N LYS A 84 5.85 21.42 -13.10
CA LYS A 84 4.87 22.34 -12.51
C LYS A 84 5.38 23.78 -12.48
N ALA A 85 6.66 23.99 -12.14
CA ALA A 85 7.28 25.31 -12.16
C ALA A 85 7.32 25.89 -13.58
N ARG A 86 7.72 25.09 -14.58
CA ARG A 86 7.69 25.49 -16.00
C ARG A 86 6.29 25.85 -16.47
N ALA A 87 5.29 25.03 -16.15
CA ALA A 87 3.89 25.32 -16.50
C ALA A 87 3.41 26.64 -15.89
N ARG A 88 3.75 26.91 -14.62
CA ARG A 88 3.45 28.19 -13.97
C ARG A 88 4.13 29.37 -14.66
N GLN A 89 5.40 29.21 -15.04
CA GLN A 89 6.14 30.25 -15.75
C GLN A 89 5.51 30.52 -17.13
N VAL A 90 5.18 29.48 -17.90
CA VAL A 90 4.50 29.62 -19.19
C VAL A 90 3.16 30.34 -19.05
N ILE A 91 2.38 30.05 -18.01
CA ILE A 91 1.11 30.75 -17.74
C ILE A 91 1.36 32.22 -17.38
N ALA A 92 2.43 32.52 -16.63
CA ALA A 92 2.77 33.89 -16.26
C ALA A 92 3.30 34.71 -17.44
N ASP A 93 4.09 34.08 -18.32
CA ASP A 93 4.68 34.73 -19.50
C ASP A 93 3.68 34.84 -20.66
N HIS A 94 2.60 34.03 -20.65
CA HIS A 94 1.56 34.15 -21.66
C HIS A 94 0.86 35.51 -21.48
N PRO A 95 0.82 36.38 -22.51
CA PRO A 95 0.06 37.62 -22.43
C PRO A 95 -1.38 37.26 -22.12
N ARG A 96 -1.88 37.76 -20.98
CA ARG A 96 -3.28 37.61 -20.61
C ARG A 96 -4.08 38.34 -21.68
N ALA A 97 -4.79 37.59 -22.52
CA ALA A 97 -5.78 38.18 -23.42
C ALA A 97 -6.70 39.03 -22.54
N GLU A 98 -6.76 40.34 -22.79
CA GLU A 98 -7.78 41.16 -22.16
C GLU A 98 -9.12 40.48 -22.46
N PRO A 99 -10.01 40.31 -21.46
CA PRO A 99 -11.35 39.89 -21.76
C PRO A 99 -11.86 40.88 -22.80
N LEU A 100 -12.11 40.40 -24.02
CA LEU A 100 -12.81 41.16 -25.04
C LEU A 100 -14.09 41.60 -24.36
N ALA A 101 -14.12 42.85 -23.90
CA ALA A 101 -15.34 43.47 -23.47
C ALA A 101 -16.23 43.33 -24.70
N LEU A 102 -17.31 42.53 -24.60
CA LEU A 102 -18.37 42.55 -25.59
C LEU A 102 -19.02 43.94 -25.51
N ARG A 103 -18.34 44.96 -26.04
CA ARG A 103 -18.86 46.31 -26.23
C ARG A 103 -20.08 46.27 -27.16
N ASP A 104 -20.15 45.23 -27.98
CA ASP A 104 -21.20 44.98 -28.96
C ASP A 104 -22.12 43.81 -28.58
N ALA A 105 -22.16 43.39 -27.30
CA ALA A 105 -23.23 42.48 -26.88
C ALA A 105 -24.58 43.12 -27.20
N PRO A 106 -25.46 42.47 -27.98
CA PRO A 106 -26.77 43.02 -28.29
C PRO A 106 -27.49 43.32 -26.98
N LYS A 107 -27.89 44.59 -26.83
CA LYS A 107 -28.58 45.06 -25.62
C LYS A 107 -29.81 44.18 -25.41
N ALA A 108 -29.97 43.64 -24.20
CA ALA A 108 -31.14 42.84 -23.87
C ALA A 108 -32.43 43.68 -24.02
N PRO A 109 -33.53 43.09 -24.54
CA PRO A 109 -34.81 43.77 -24.63
C PRO A 109 -35.26 44.16 -23.21
N GLY A 110 -35.75 45.39 -23.06
CA GLY A 110 -36.13 45.93 -21.76
C GLY A 110 -37.30 46.92 -21.84
N PRO A 111 -37.91 47.30 -20.69
CA PRO A 111 -39.13 48.11 -20.66
C PRO A 111 -39.01 49.50 -21.33
N THR A 112 -37.78 50.00 -21.45
CA THR A 112 -37.45 51.28 -22.09
C THR A 112 -37.44 51.20 -23.62
N TRP A 113 -37.51 50.00 -24.20
CA TRP A 113 -37.53 49.83 -25.65
C TRP A 113 -38.87 50.26 -26.24
N THR A 114 -38.81 50.79 -27.45
CA THR A 114 -40.01 51.13 -28.20
C THR A 114 -40.66 49.85 -28.75
N VAL A 115 -41.97 49.92 -29.06
CA VAL A 115 -42.70 48.78 -29.66
C VAL A 115 -42.02 48.31 -30.95
N THR A 116 -41.46 49.22 -31.75
CA THR A 116 -40.72 48.89 -32.97
C THR A 116 -39.46 48.08 -32.67
N GLN A 117 -38.69 48.47 -31.65
CA GLN A 117 -37.48 47.74 -31.23
C GLN A 117 -37.83 46.35 -30.67
N LEU A 118 -38.89 46.24 -29.87
CA LEU A 118 -39.37 44.96 -29.35
C LEU A 118 -39.89 44.05 -30.46
N ARG A 119 -40.58 44.59 -31.47
CA ARG A 119 -41.02 43.80 -32.63
C ARG A 119 -39.85 43.32 -33.49
N ALA A 120 -38.81 44.14 -33.65
CA ALA A 120 -37.60 43.71 -34.34
C ALA A 120 -36.92 42.56 -33.58
N ALA A 121 -36.75 42.68 -32.27
CA ALA A 121 -36.22 41.59 -31.44
C ALA A 121 -37.10 40.33 -31.48
N ALA A 122 -38.43 40.48 -31.39
CA ALA A 122 -39.38 39.36 -31.50
C ALA A 122 -39.35 38.69 -32.87
N LYS A 123 -39.12 39.45 -33.94
CA LYS A 123 -38.91 38.91 -35.29
C LYS A 123 -37.60 38.14 -35.37
N ASP A 124 -36.52 38.70 -34.85
CA ASP A 124 -35.19 38.05 -34.84
C ASP A 124 -35.19 36.77 -34.00
N GLN A 125 -36.01 36.71 -32.93
CA GLN A 125 -36.24 35.51 -32.11
C GLN A 125 -37.34 34.57 -32.64
N GLY A 126 -38.04 34.95 -33.72
CA GLY A 126 -39.06 34.10 -34.35
C GLY A 126 -40.41 33.98 -33.61
N VAL A 127 -40.77 34.94 -32.76
CA VAL A 127 -42.04 34.93 -31.99
C VAL A 127 -43.23 35.04 -32.93
N ALA A 128 -44.11 34.03 -32.93
CA ALA A 128 -45.28 34.01 -33.80
C ALA A 128 -46.32 35.08 -33.40
N GLY A 129 -46.86 35.83 -34.37
CA GLY A 129 -47.89 36.83 -34.11
C GLY A 129 -47.39 38.15 -33.51
N TYR A 130 -46.07 38.37 -33.42
CA TYR A 130 -45.43 39.56 -32.86
C TYR A 130 -45.98 40.90 -33.38
N SER A 131 -46.46 40.95 -34.63
CA SER A 131 -47.00 42.17 -35.25
C SER A 131 -48.30 42.67 -34.59
N ARG A 132 -49.08 41.76 -33.99
CA ARG A 132 -50.36 42.06 -33.32
C ARG A 132 -50.23 42.26 -31.81
N MET A 133 -49.06 41.94 -31.24
CA MET A 133 -48.82 42.07 -29.80
C MET A 133 -48.62 43.53 -29.38
N ARG A 134 -49.11 43.82 -28.16
CA ARG A 134 -48.88 45.10 -27.47
C ARG A 134 -47.52 45.09 -26.77
N LYS A 135 -47.05 46.27 -26.34
CA LYS A 135 -45.73 46.44 -25.71
C LYS A 135 -45.50 45.47 -24.54
N ASP A 136 -46.48 45.33 -23.66
CA ASP A 136 -46.35 44.48 -22.47
C ASP A 136 -46.30 42.99 -22.82
N GLN A 137 -47.04 42.57 -23.85
CA GLN A 137 -47.01 41.20 -24.37
C GLN A 137 -45.68 40.90 -25.06
N LEU A 138 -45.13 41.85 -25.82
CA LEU A 138 -43.82 41.71 -26.44
C LEU A 138 -42.70 41.62 -25.39
N LEU A 139 -42.79 42.37 -24.29
CA LEU A 139 -41.82 42.27 -23.20
C LEU A 139 -41.90 40.92 -22.48
N ALA A 140 -43.11 40.39 -22.27
CA ALA A 140 -43.31 39.10 -21.60
C ALA A 140 -42.80 37.88 -22.41
N GLU A 141 -42.75 37.98 -23.75
CA GLU A 141 -42.19 36.93 -24.61
C GLU A 141 -40.66 37.05 -24.78
N LEU A 142 -40.09 38.23 -24.50
CA LEU A 142 -38.68 38.54 -24.76
C LEU A 142 -37.79 38.56 -23.51
N ILE A 143 -38.39 38.53 -22.31
CA ILE A 143 -37.76 38.59 -20.99
C ILE A 143 -38.30 37.46 -20.13
#